data_AF-A0A4Q3AGP7-F1
#
_entry.id   AF-A0A4Q3AGP7-F1
#
_cell.length_a   1.000
_cell.length_b   1.000
_cell.length_c   1.000
_cell.angle_alpha   90.00
_cell.angle_beta   90.00
_cell.angle_gamma   90.00
#
_symmetry.space_group_name_H-M   'P 1'
#
loop_
_entity.id
_entity.type
_entity.pdbx_description
1 polymer ?
#
loop_
_entity_poly.entity_id
_entity_poly.type
_entity_poly.pdbx_seq_one_letter_code
_entity_poly.pdbx_strand_id
1 'polypeptide(L)'
;MKARVNRSRAISISVTALLLLLIVITASKSPVHRKKSIDPPLLSPEHKTEISSDLRAPAAPSRRDPVIEEEMNRLRAIPLSEFAQHWRSVDQGQLEDEAKLEQMARMLEVLIDNEQFQLAFSLVDDETGAGARRQFLLERLFESQAIPLEESLRMIGTLKGMRDQMDAKVGLTRSLWNKGLTTDDKTRGVIASLDTEMATLVGRSTGGYAPPGGTQSERDKALREGLDFLSSMRKDARTDDERRATEAAYLGYLAGAAGRQAPCIFGEFEKYDVSKLPQSGEVAQSMLIVVRELVRTDPPRLLGNLETMGESCPPLILGVAVQSWAQQDLNRLNGWLEPRMSKFSEPQRDAVASQLSIEAFLQGDTERAAEWASMIKDKKLSENTIRMIRR
;
A
#
# COMPACT_ATOMS: atom_id res chain seq x y z
N MET A 1 -39.02 9.13 -17.88
CA MET A 1 -38.18 8.04 -17.30
C MET A 1 -36.72 8.42 -17.03
N LYS A 2 -36.08 9.35 -17.76
CA LYS A 2 -34.67 9.76 -17.50
C LYS A 2 -34.43 10.52 -16.17
N ALA A 3 -35.46 11.13 -15.56
CA ALA A 3 -35.31 11.90 -14.33
C ALA A 3 -35.27 11.07 -13.02
N ARG A 4 -35.70 9.79 -13.03
CA ARG A 4 -35.68 8.93 -11.83
C ARG A 4 -34.30 8.32 -11.55
N VAL A 5 -33.48 8.11 -12.59
CA VAL A 5 -32.14 7.48 -12.46
C VAL A 5 -31.14 8.43 -11.78
N ASN A 6 -31.28 9.75 -11.95
CA ASN A 6 -30.38 10.72 -11.33
C ASN A 6 -30.63 10.95 -9.83
N ARG A 7 -31.83 10.68 -9.32
CA ARG A 7 -32.12 10.80 -7.88
C ARG A 7 -31.49 9.66 -7.05
N SER A 8 -31.44 8.45 -7.60
CA SER A 8 -30.83 7.30 -6.92
C SER A 8 -29.32 7.47 -6.74
N ARG A 9 -28.61 7.99 -7.75
CA ARG A 9 -27.16 8.28 -7.65
C ARG A 9 -26.84 9.44 -6.70
N ALA A 10 -27.67 10.48 -6.66
CA ALA A 10 -27.49 11.59 -5.73
C ALA A 10 -27.67 11.15 -4.26
N ILE A 11 -28.64 10.29 -3.98
CA ILE A 11 -28.89 9.76 -2.63
C ILE A 11 -27.73 8.86 -2.18
N SER A 12 -27.19 8.02 -3.06
CA SER A 12 -26.04 7.15 -2.73
C SER A 12 -24.80 7.95 -2.35
N ILE A 13 -24.48 9.02 -3.07
CA ILE A 13 -23.28 9.86 -2.79
C ILE A 13 -23.45 10.62 -1.47
N SER A 14 -24.65 11.11 -1.18
CA SER A 14 -24.94 11.82 0.07
C SER A 14 -24.88 10.90 1.30
N VAL A 15 -25.30 9.64 1.19
CA VAL A 15 -25.24 8.66 2.30
C VAL A 15 -23.78 8.25 2.60
N THR A 16 -22.96 8.04 1.57
CA THR A 16 -21.53 7.71 1.75
C THR A 16 -20.75 8.89 2.36
N ALA A 17 -21.05 10.13 1.95
CA ALA A 17 -20.44 11.32 2.54
C ALA A 17 -20.86 11.52 4.01
N LEU A 18 -22.12 11.22 4.37
CA LEU A 18 -22.62 11.31 5.73
C LEU A 18 -21.98 10.25 6.66
N LEU A 19 -21.74 9.05 6.15
CA LEU A 19 -21.06 7.96 6.87
C LEU A 19 -19.59 8.30 7.14
N LEU A 20 -18.89 8.91 6.18
CA LEU A 20 -17.51 9.38 6.36
C LEU A 20 -17.41 10.53 7.36
N LEU A 21 -18.38 11.45 7.36
CA LEU A 21 -18.43 12.55 8.32
C LEU A 21 -18.67 12.04 9.76
N LEU A 22 -19.53 11.03 9.93
CA LEU A 22 -19.82 10.43 11.23
C LEU A 22 -18.60 9.71 11.83
N ILE A 23 -17.80 9.02 11.01
CA ILE A 23 -16.55 8.36 11.44
C ILE A 23 -15.54 9.40 11.99
N VAL A 24 -15.39 10.53 11.31
CA VAL A 24 -14.49 11.63 11.74
C VAL A 24 -14.96 12.28 13.04
N ILE A 25 -16.28 12.43 13.23
CA ILE A 25 -16.85 13.01 14.46
C ILE A 25 -16.72 12.05 15.66
N THR A 26 -16.82 10.74 15.43
CA THR A 26 -16.63 9.75 16.50
C THR A 26 -15.17 9.56 16.90
N ALA A 27 -14.22 9.75 15.97
CA ALA A 27 -12.79 9.69 16.27
C ALA A 27 -12.28 10.90 17.06
N SER A 28 -12.97 12.04 16.99
CA SER A 28 -12.58 13.30 17.64
C SER A 28 -13.14 13.48 19.07
N LYS A 29 -13.88 12.50 19.60
CA LYS A 29 -14.44 12.52 20.96
C LYS A 29 -14.02 11.29 21.77
N SER A 30 -12.73 11.16 22.03
CA SER A 30 -12.27 10.30 23.14
C SER A 30 -11.91 11.18 24.35
N PRO A 31 -12.47 10.92 25.54
CA PRO A 31 -12.35 11.81 26.69
C PRO A 31 -10.99 11.64 27.39
N VAL A 32 -10.25 12.74 27.50
CA VAL A 32 -9.05 12.85 28.34
C VAL A 32 -9.46 12.75 29.81
N HIS A 33 -9.17 11.61 30.44
CA HIS A 33 -9.26 11.48 31.89
C HIS A 33 -8.13 12.28 32.57
N ARG A 34 -8.50 13.42 33.16
CA ARG A 34 -7.72 14.20 34.12
C ARG A 34 -7.72 13.52 35.50
N LYS A 35 -6.55 13.30 36.10
CA LYS A 35 -6.20 13.22 37.55
C LYS A 35 -4.71 12.85 37.61
N LYS A 36 -3.80 13.40 38.42
CA LYS A 36 -3.78 14.39 39.51
C LYS A 36 -2.40 15.06 39.48
N SER A 37 -2.32 16.32 39.90
CA SER A 37 -1.05 17.02 40.13
C SER A 37 -0.27 16.37 41.27
N ILE A 38 1.02 16.15 41.03
CA ILE A 38 2.02 15.97 42.06
C ILE A 38 3.09 17.02 41.73
N ASP A 39 3.30 17.96 42.65
CA ASP A 39 4.33 18.99 42.52
C ASP A 39 5.73 18.35 42.46
N PRO A 40 6.66 18.93 41.69
CA PRO A 40 7.99 18.36 41.51
C PRO A 40 8.90 18.70 42.70
N PRO A 41 9.83 17.81 43.11
CA PRO A 41 10.91 18.24 43.98
C PRO A 41 11.95 19.01 43.16
N LEU A 42 12.24 20.22 43.66
CA LEU A 42 13.43 21.01 43.33
C LEU A 42 14.69 20.21 43.66
N LEU A 43 15.52 19.91 42.65
CA LEU A 43 16.95 19.65 42.82
C LEU A 43 17.75 20.32 41.69
N SER A 44 18.88 20.84 42.11
CA SER A 44 19.78 21.85 41.54
C SER A 44 20.53 21.44 40.24
N PRO A 45 21.21 22.40 39.57
CA PRO A 45 21.63 22.29 38.18
C PRO A 45 23.04 21.75 38.07
N GLU A 46 23.19 20.46 37.85
CA GLU A 46 24.45 19.88 37.38
C GLU A 46 24.09 18.55 36.75
N HIS A 47 24.00 18.50 35.43
CA HIS A 47 24.24 17.35 34.55
C HIS A 47 24.18 17.90 33.11
N LYS A 48 25.31 18.42 32.63
CA LYS A 48 25.54 18.56 31.19
C LYS A 48 25.57 17.14 30.63
N THR A 49 24.46 16.68 30.08
CA THR A 49 24.46 15.49 29.24
C THR A 49 24.83 15.96 27.85
N GLU A 50 26.08 15.66 27.48
CA GLU A 50 26.60 15.77 26.13
C GLU A 50 25.62 15.08 25.17
N ILE A 51 25.07 15.86 24.24
CA ILE A 51 24.56 15.32 23.00
C ILE A 51 25.79 14.75 22.30
N SER A 52 25.97 13.44 22.36
CA SER A 52 26.99 12.75 21.59
C SER A 52 26.80 13.09 20.11
N SER A 53 27.74 13.88 19.59
CA SER A 53 27.92 14.22 18.19
C SER A 53 28.54 13.08 17.38
N ASP A 54 28.65 11.88 17.94
CA ASP A 54 29.34 10.74 17.32
C ASP A 54 28.35 9.79 16.63
N LEU A 55 27.74 10.29 15.55
CA LEU A 55 27.22 9.46 14.45
C LEU A 55 27.77 9.99 13.12
N ARG A 56 29.09 10.17 13.05
CA ARG A 56 29.84 10.31 11.80
C ARG A 56 31.04 9.37 11.83
N ALA A 57 30.78 8.09 11.59
CA ALA A 57 31.76 7.25 10.93
C ALA A 57 31.28 7.10 9.48
N PRO A 58 31.97 7.65 8.47
CA PRO A 58 31.69 7.28 7.10
C PRO A 58 31.93 5.77 6.98
N ALA A 59 30.92 5.04 6.52
CA ALA A 59 31.11 3.64 6.14
C ALA A 59 32.33 3.55 5.23
N ALA A 60 33.26 2.63 5.51
CA ALA A 60 34.41 2.41 4.67
C ALA A 60 33.92 2.20 3.23
N PRO A 61 34.43 2.96 2.23
CA PRO A 61 33.93 2.84 0.88
C PRO A 61 34.20 1.42 0.38
N SER A 62 33.14 0.69 0.03
CA SER A 62 33.26 -0.51 -0.77
C SER A 62 34.11 -0.15 -1.98
N ARG A 63 35.16 -0.93 -2.29
CA ARG A 63 36.00 -0.71 -3.49
C ARG A 63 35.08 -0.57 -4.72
N ARG A 64 34.83 0.68 -5.15
CA ARG A 64 34.14 0.97 -6.39
C ARG A 64 35.04 0.53 -7.55
N ASP A 65 34.42 0.11 -8.64
CA ASP A 65 35.13 -0.17 -9.88
C ASP A 65 36.02 1.05 -10.22
N PRO A 66 37.33 0.86 -10.51
CA PRO A 66 38.23 1.96 -10.81
C PRO A 66 37.73 2.85 -11.96
N VAL A 67 36.97 2.30 -12.93
CA VAL A 67 36.36 3.09 -14.00
C VAL A 67 35.29 4.03 -13.46
N ILE A 68 34.44 3.53 -12.55
CA ILE A 68 33.39 4.32 -11.91
C ILE A 68 34.01 5.40 -11.01
N GLU A 69 35.08 5.08 -10.29
CA GLU A 69 35.76 6.06 -9.42
C GLU A 69 36.42 7.17 -10.24
N GLU A 70 37.04 6.86 -11.38
CA GLU A 70 37.58 7.87 -12.28
C GLU A 70 36.49 8.81 -12.80
N GLU A 71 35.34 8.25 -13.19
CA GLU A 71 34.20 9.04 -13.66
C GLU A 71 33.60 9.92 -12.56
N MET A 72 33.43 9.38 -11.35
CA MET A 72 33.00 10.16 -10.19
C MET A 72 33.97 11.31 -9.89
N ASN A 73 35.29 11.09 -10.03
CA ASN A 73 36.29 12.15 -9.86
C ASN A 73 36.20 13.22 -10.94
N ARG A 74 35.86 12.87 -12.19
CA ARG A 74 35.57 13.85 -13.25
C ARG A 74 34.32 14.66 -12.93
N LEU A 75 33.26 14.03 -12.46
CA LEU A 75 32.02 14.72 -12.07
C LEU A 75 32.24 15.64 -10.85
N ARG A 76 33.04 15.23 -9.86
CA ARG A 76 33.44 16.06 -8.71
C ARG A 76 34.26 17.29 -9.10
N ALA A 77 34.93 17.27 -10.26
CA ALA A 77 35.68 18.42 -10.76
C ALA A 77 34.78 19.49 -11.41
N ILE A 78 33.51 19.18 -11.69
CA ILE A 78 32.56 20.13 -12.27
C ILE A 78 32.14 21.12 -11.17
N PRO A 79 32.24 22.44 -11.39
CA PRO A 79 31.73 23.43 -10.44
C PRO A 79 30.22 23.25 -10.22
N LEU A 80 29.76 23.35 -8.96
CA LEU A 80 28.33 23.20 -8.63
C LEU A 80 27.42 24.16 -9.43
N SER A 81 27.91 25.35 -9.77
CA SER A 81 27.20 26.33 -10.61
C SER A 81 26.95 25.85 -12.05
N GLU A 82 27.73 24.88 -12.51
CA GLU A 82 27.65 24.33 -13.88
C GLU A 82 26.88 23.00 -13.95
N PHE A 83 26.49 22.43 -12.80
CA PHE A 83 25.81 21.13 -12.77
C PHE A 83 24.51 21.10 -13.57
N ALA A 84 23.70 22.16 -13.50
CA ALA A 84 22.47 22.23 -14.28
C ALA A 84 22.74 22.28 -15.79
N GLN A 85 23.82 22.95 -16.22
CA GLN A 85 24.22 22.96 -17.63
C GLN A 85 24.72 21.58 -18.06
N HIS A 86 25.53 20.93 -17.23
CA HIS A 86 26.02 19.58 -17.51
C HIS A 86 24.87 18.57 -17.58
N TRP A 87 23.89 18.67 -16.68
CA TRP A 87 22.70 17.82 -16.65
C TRP A 87 21.94 17.90 -17.98
N ARG A 88 21.66 19.12 -18.45
CA ARG A 88 21.00 19.35 -19.74
C ARG A 88 21.84 18.83 -20.92
N SER A 89 23.17 18.96 -20.83
CA SER A 89 24.07 18.42 -21.86
C SER A 89 24.02 16.89 -21.92
N VAL A 90 23.90 16.21 -20.78
CA VAL A 90 23.71 14.74 -20.74
C VAL A 90 22.36 14.37 -21.34
N ASP A 91 21.29 15.07 -20.95
CA ASP A 91 19.94 14.81 -21.46
C ASP A 91 19.83 14.96 -22.98
N GLN A 92 20.39 16.05 -23.51
CA GLN A 92 20.36 16.40 -24.94
C GLN A 92 21.46 15.70 -25.76
N GLY A 93 22.41 15.04 -25.10
CA GLY A 93 23.56 14.40 -25.74
C GLY A 93 23.21 13.19 -26.62
N GLN A 94 24.23 12.65 -27.28
CA GLN A 94 24.10 11.48 -28.16
C GLN A 94 24.20 10.12 -27.44
N LEU A 95 24.30 10.13 -26.11
CA LEU A 95 24.32 8.89 -25.33
C LEU A 95 23.00 8.12 -25.51
N GLU A 96 23.09 6.79 -25.37
CA GLU A 96 21.90 5.96 -25.26
C GLU A 96 21.15 6.27 -23.95
N ASP A 97 19.83 6.06 -23.95
CA ASP A 97 18.95 6.46 -22.85
C ASP A 97 19.35 5.86 -21.49
N GLU A 98 19.82 4.61 -21.47
CA GLU A 98 20.29 3.94 -20.25
C GLU A 98 21.58 4.56 -19.71
N ALA A 99 22.54 4.86 -20.61
CA ALA A 99 23.78 5.53 -20.25
C ALA A 99 23.54 6.95 -19.73
N LYS A 100 22.56 7.67 -20.29
CA LYS A 100 22.14 8.99 -19.78
C LYS A 100 21.63 8.90 -18.35
N LEU A 101 20.75 7.94 -18.08
CA LEU A 101 20.16 7.74 -16.75
C LEU A 101 21.21 7.40 -15.69
N GLU A 102 22.15 6.52 -16.01
CA GLU A 102 23.25 6.18 -15.10
C GLU A 102 24.18 7.36 -14.85
N GLN A 103 24.52 8.14 -15.88
CA GLN A 103 25.32 9.35 -15.70
C GLN A 103 24.59 10.39 -14.84
N MET A 104 23.30 10.60 -15.07
CA MET A 104 22.47 11.48 -14.24
C MET A 104 22.38 10.99 -12.78
N ALA A 105 22.23 9.68 -12.55
CA ALA A 105 22.23 9.11 -11.20
C ALA A 105 23.56 9.37 -10.48
N ARG A 106 24.69 9.23 -11.17
CA ARG A 106 26.02 9.58 -10.61
C ARG A 106 26.17 11.05 -10.31
N MET A 107 25.61 11.93 -11.15
CA MET A 107 25.56 13.36 -10.85
C MET A 107 24.75 13.64 -9.57
N LEU A 108 23.63 12.94 -9.35
CA LEU A 108 22.88 13.04 -8.10
C LEU A 108 23.73 12.58 -6.91
N GLU A 109 24.46 11.47 -7.02
CA GLU A 109 25.39 11.03 -5.97
C GLU A 109 26.40 12.13 -5.61
N VAL A 110 27.03 12.77 -6.60
CA VAL A 110 27.99 13.86 -6.33
C VAL A 110 27.33 15.03 -5.63
N LEU A 111 26.13 15.43 -6.04
CA LEU A 111 25.41 16.52 -5.37
C LEU A 111 25.04 16.16 -3.92
N ILE A 112 24.60 14.93 -3.70
CA ILE A 112 24.24 14.43 -2.37
C ILE A 112 25.47 14.35 -1.47
N ASP A 113 26.61 13.87 -1.97
CA ASP A 113 27.89 13.82 -1.24
C ASP A 113 28.37 15.22 -0.83
N ASN A 114 28.04 16.25 -1.61
CA ASN A 114 28.33 17.66 -1.32
C ASN A 114 27.20 18.37 -0.54
N GLU A 115 26.26 17.62 0.03
CA GLU A 115 25.11 18.14 0.80
C GLU A 115 24.21 19.12 0.00
N GLN A 116 24.24 19.06 -1.33
CA GLN A 116 23.45 19.89 -2.26
C GLN A 116 22.09 19.27 -2.58
N PHE A 117 21.34 18.84 -1.56
CA PHE A 117 20.10 18.06 -1.73
C PHE A 117 19.01 18.81 -2.52
N GLN A 118 18.87 20.11 -2.27
CA GLN A 118 17.86 20.94 -2.95
C GLN A 118 18.17 21.09 -4.45
N LEU A 119 19.46 21.23 -4.80
CA LEU A 119 19.86 21.26 -6.20
C LEU A 119 19.60 19.90 -6.86
N ALA A 120 20.01 18.81 -6.23
CA ALA A 120 19.74 17.45 -6.72
C ALA A 120 18.25 17.21 -6.95
N PHE A 121 17.42 17.59 -5.98
CA PHE A 121 15.97 17.49 -6.07
C PHE A 121 15.40 18.33 -7.22
N SER A 122 15.82 19.60 -7.37
CA SER A 122 15.35 20.47 -8.46
C SER A 122 15.72 19.95 -9.85
N LEU A 123 16.89 19.32 -10.03
CA LEU A 123 17.25 18.73 -11.33
C LEU A 123 16.31 17.58 -11.71
N VAL A 124 15.86 16.80 -10.72
CA VAL A 124 14.90 15.71 -10.97
C VAL A 124 13.48 16.26 -11.17
N ASP A 125 13.03 17.18 -10.31
CA ASP A 125 11.66 17.72 -10.33
C ASP A 125 11.42 18.71 -11.48
N ASP A 126 12.38 19.58 -11.80
CA ASP A 126 12.16 20.64 -12.78
C ASP A 126 12.72 20.30 -14.17
N GLU A 127 13.83 19.56 -14.26
CA GLU A 127 14.58 19.43 -15.53
C GLU A 127 14.38 18.10 -16.26
N THR A 128 13.92 17.03 -15.60
CA THR A 128 13.83 15.68 -16.21
C THR A 128 12.51 15.43 -16.97
N GLY A 129 11.49 16.26 -16.75
CA GLY A 129 10.14 16.03 -17.29
C GLY A 129 9.44 14.82 -16.64
N ALA A 130 8.16 14.61 -16.94
CA ALA A 130 7.39 13.49 -16.37
C ALA A 130 7.70 12.15 -17.06
N GLY A 131 7.62 11.04 -16.32
CA GLY A 131 7.70 9.69 -16.88
C GLY A 131 8.73 8.78 -16.20
N ALA A 132 9.09 7.69 -16.89
CA ALA A 132 9.94 6.63 -16.33
C ALA A 132 11.33 7.10 -15.89
N ARG A 133 11.93 8.06 -16.60
CA ARG A 133 13.24 8.64 -16.24
C ARG A 133 13.20 9.33 -14.89
N ARG A 134 12.22 10.22 -14.69
CA ARG A 134 12.01 10.94 -13.44
C ARG A 134 11.67 9.99 -12.29
N GLN A 135 10.84 8.98 -12.53
CA GLN A 135 10.60 7.92 -11.54
C GLN A 135 11.93 7.30 -11.06
N PHE A 136 12.75 6.84 -12.00
CA PHE A 136 14.03 6.22 -11.68
C PHE A 136 14.95 7.16 -10.88
N LEU A 137 15.06 8.42 -11.30
CA LEU A 137 15.92 9.39 -10.63
C LEU A 137 15.38 9.81 -9.25
N LEU A 138 14.06 9.87 -9.05
CA LEU A 138 13.46 10.07 -7.72
C LEU A 138 13.75 8.89 -6.81
N GLU A 139 13.54 7.65 -7.28
CA GLU A 139 13.89 6.46 -6.49
C GLU A 139 15.37 6.51 -6.08
N ARG A 140 16.29 6.80 -7.01
CA ARG A 140 17.73 6.91 -6.73
C ARG A 140 18.10 8.03 -5.77
N LEU A 141 17.51 9.22 -5.94
CA LEU A 141 17.74 10.36 -5.07
C LEU A 141 17.42 10.02 -3.61
N PHE A 142 16.23 9.45 -3.37
CA PHE A 142 15.76 9.13 -2.02
C PHE A 142 16.26 7.78 -1.48
N GLU A 143 16.82 6.92 -2.34
CA GLU A 143 17.57 5.73 -1.92
C GLU A 143 18.88 6.11 -1.20
N SER A 144 19.44 7.30 -1.50
CA SER A 144 20.68 7.74 -0.86
C SER A 144 20.53 7.92 0.64
N GLN A 145 21.48 7.33 1.37
CA GLN A 145 21.53 7.35 2.82
C GLN A 145 22.03 8.67 3.40
N ALA A 146 22.62 9.53 2.58
CA ALA A 146 23.22 10.79 3.02
C ALA A 146 22.17 11.89 3.25
N ILE A 147 20.97 11.78 2.69
CA ILE A 147 19.90 12.76 2.88
C ILE A 147 19.26 12.54 4.27
N PRO A 148 19.17 13.57 5.14
CA PRO A 148 18.47 13.44 6.41
C PRO A 148 16.98 13.10 6.22
N LEU A 149 16.42 12.25 7.09
CA LEU A 149 15.03 11.79 6.96
C LEU A 149 14.01 12.93 6.91
N GLU A 150 14.16 13.94 7.77
CA GLU A 150 13.26 15.10 7.79
C GLU A 150 13.32 15.90 6.49
N GLU A 151 14.52 16.04 5.93
CA GLU A 151 14.74 16.68 4.64
C GLU A 151 14.09 15.88 3.52
N SER A 152 14.26 14.55 3.53
CA SER A 152 13.62 13.65 2.57
C SER A 152 12.10 13.77 2.60
N LEU A 153 11.48 13.69 3.77
CA LEU A 153 10.03 13.81 3.92
C LEU A 153 9.51 15.18 3.48
N ARG A 154 10.26 16.26 3.76
CA ARG A 154 9.92 17.60 3.30
C ARG A 154 9.91 17.69 1.78
N MET A 155 10.97 17.21 1.11
CA MET A 155 11.07 17.22 -0.35
C MET A 155 10.01 16.33 -1.02
N ILE A 156 9.72 15.16 -0.45
CA ILE A 156 8.61 14.31 -0.91
C ILE A 156 7.29 15.08 -0.83
N GLY A 157 7.06 15.82 0.25
CA GLY A 157 5.86 16.62 0.45
C GLY A 157 5.67 17.76 -0.57
N THR A 158 6.74 18.23 -1.21
CA THR A 158 6.66 19.29 -2.23
C THR A 158 6.36 18.77 -3.64
N LEU A 159 6.50 17.47 -3.88
CA LEU A 159 6.17 16.86 -5.17
C LEU A 159 4.68 17.00 -5.47
N LYS A 160 4.34 17.58 -6.62
CA LYS A 160 2.94 17.79 -7.03
C LYS A 160 2.26 16.52 -7.51
N GLY A 161 3.03 15.59 -8.08
CA GLY A 161 2.53 14.34 -8.63
C GLY A 161 2.40 13.26 -7.56
N MET A 162 1.21 12.66 -7.44
CA MET A 162 1.00 11.49 -6.58
C MET A 162 1.96 10.33 -6.91
N ARG A 163 2.27 10.17 -8.20
CA ARG A 163 3.23 9.17 -8.68
C ARG A 163 4.64 9.48 -8.19
N ASP A 164 5.10 10.72 -8.40
CA ASP A 164 6.42 11.15 -7.95
C ASP A 164 6.59 10.99 -6.43
N GLN A 165 5.56 11.37 -5.66
CA GLN A 165 5.56 11.17 -4.21
C GLN A 165 5.76 9.69 -3.84
N MET A 166 5.12 8.79 -4.57
CA MET A 166 5.23 7.36 -4.32
C MET A 166 6.61 6.82 -4.69
N ASP A 167 7.13 7.20 -5.86
CA ASP A 167 8.45 6.75 -6.32
C ASP A 167 9.56 7.26 -5.37
N ALA A 168 9.44 8.50 -4.90
CA ALA A 168 10.32 9.05 -3.89
C ALA A 168 10.20 8.34 -2.52
N LYS A 169 8.99 7.96 -2.11
CA LYS A 169 8.78 7.15 -0.89
C LYS A 169 9.35 5.75 -1.00
N VAL A 170 9.25 5.10 -2.18
CA VAL A 170 9.88 3.81 -2.44
C VAL A 170 11.40 3.90 -2.26
N GLY A 171 12.03 4.93 -2.84
CA GLY A 171 13.46 5.21 -2.63
C GLY A 171 13.79 5.37 -1.16
N LEU A 172 13.03 6.20 -0.43
CA LEU A 172 13.24 6.45 1.00
C LEU A 172 13.10 5.16 1.84
N THR A 173 12.07 4.35 1.58
CA THR A 173 11.87 3.08 2.28
C THR A 173 13.05 2.13 2.06
N ARG A 174 13.55 2.00 0.81
CA ARG A 174 14.77 1.21 0.52
C ARG A 174 15.99 1.75 1.29
N SER A 175 16.15 3.07 1.34
CA SER A 175 17.23 3.72 2.08
C SER A 175 17.21 3.35 3.57
N LEU A 176 16.04 3.49 4.20
CA LEU A 176 15.84 3.18 5.61
C LEU A 176 16.04 1.70 5.93
N TRP A 177 15.56 0.83 5.04
CA TRP A 177 15.75 -0.61 5.14
C TRP A 177 17.24 -0.98 5.08
N ASN A 178 17.98 -0.44 4.10
CA ASN A 178 19.40 -0.72 3.91
C ASN A 178 20.27 -0.24 5.07
N LYS A 179 19.86 0.80 5.82
CA LYS A 179 20.58 1.24 7.02
C LYS A 179 20.44 0.28 8.21
N GLY A 180 19.57 -0.73 8.13
CA GLY A 180 19.22 -1.55 9.30
C GLY A 180 18.59 -0.73 10.43
N LEU A 181 18.08 0.47 10.13
CA LEU A 181 17.40 1.37 11.08
C LEU A 181 16.00 0.87 11.45
N THR A 182 15.64 -0.34 11.04
CA THR A 182 14.41 -1.01 11.49
C THR A 182 14.43 -1.35 12.98
N THR A 183 15.53 -1.10 13.69
CA THR A 183 15.62 -1.35 15.14
C THR A 183 15.08 -0.20 15.99
N ASP A 184 15.06 1.04 15.51
CA ASP A 184 14.49 2.20 16.23
C ASP A 184 12.97 2.29 16.02
N ASP A 185 12.20 2.41 17.10
CA ASP A 185 10.74 2.49 17.09
C ASP A 185 10.23 3.70 16.29
N LYS A 186 10.96 4.83 16.30
CA LYS A 186 10.58 6.03 15.55
C LYS A 186 10.72 5.79 14.04
N THR A 187 11.83 5.19 13.61
CA THR A 187 12.05 4.83 12.20
C THR A 187 11.08 3.76 11.73
N ARG A 188 10.76 2.75 12.57
CA ARG A 188 9.70 1.76 12.28
C ARG A 188 8.33 2.42 12.08
N GLY A 189 7.96 3.38 12.92
CA GLY A 189 6.72 4.15 12.77
C GLY A 189 6.65 4.91 11.44
N VAL A 190 7.79 5.48 11.00
CA VAL A 190 7.88 6.18 9.71
C VAL A 190 7.76 5.20 8.53
N ILE A 191 8.46 4.06 8.56
CA ILE A 191 8.36 3.03 7.51
C ILE A 191 6.91 2.53 7.42
N ALA A 192 6.27 2.18 8.54
CA ALA A 192 4.88 1.75 8.55
C ALA A 192 3.92 2.82 8.01
N SER A 193 4.14 4.10 8.37
CA SER A 193 3.35 5.21 7.81
C SER A 193 3.56 5.38 6.30
N LEU A 194 4.81 5.25 5.83
CA LEU A 194 5.15 5.31 4.41
C LEU A 194 4.52 4.15 3.65
N ASP A 195 4.55 2.95 4.20
CA ASP A 195 3.94 1.76 3.62
C ASP A 195 2.41 1.88 3.55
N THR A 196 1.76 2.36 4.60
CA THR A 196 0.32 2.62 4.61
C THR A 196 -0.06 3.73 3.62
N GLU A 197 0.74 4.79 3.53
CA GLU A 197 0.55 5.83 2.54
C GLU A 197 0.77 5.29 1.12
N MET A 198 1.80 4.50 0.88
CA MET A 198 2.05 3.85 -0.41
C MET A 198 0.91 2.90 -0.78
N ALA A 199 0.43 2.07 0.15
CA ALA A 199 -0.72 1.19 -0.08
C ALA A 199 -2.00 1.99 -0.39
N THR A 200 -2.22 3.11 0.33
CA THR A 200 -3.34 4.03 0.07
C THR A 200 -3.20 4.73 -1.28
N LEU A 201 -1.99 5.15 -1.64
CA LEU A 201 -1.66 5.80 -2.89
C LEU A 201 -1.75 4.82 -4.06
N VAL A 202 -1.29 3.58 -3.92
CA VAL A 202 -1.50 2.48 -4.87
C VAL A 202 -3.01 2.25 -5.04
N GLY A 203 -3.76 2.09 -3.94
CA GLY A 203 -5.21 1.92 -3.97
C GLY A 203 -5.98 3.07 -4.65
N ARG A 204 -5.47 4.31 -4.55
CA ARG A 204 -6.02 5.49 -5.25
C ARG A 204 -5.52 5.64 -6.69
N SER A 205 -4.30 5.21 -6.97
CA SER A 205 -3.59 5.42 -8.24
C SER A 205 -3.66 4.24 -9.19
N THR A 206 -4.35 3.15 -8.87
CA THR A 206 -4.56 1.98 -9.75
C THR A 206 -5.43 2.26 -10.97
N GLY A 207 -5.51 3.53 -11.39
CA GLY A 207 -5.59 3.97 -12.78
C GLY A 207 -4.27 3.99 -13.57
N GLY A 208 -3.07 3.99 -12.96
CA GLY A 208 -1.81 4.34 -13.66
C GLY A 208 -0.45 3.87 -13.08
N TYR A 209 -0.32 2.64 -12.57
CA TYR A 209 1.03 2.11 -12.22
C TYR A 209 1.87 1.67 -13.43
N ALA A 210 1.26 1.64 -14.62
CA ALA A 210 1.96 1.44 -15.87
C ALA A 210 2.31 2.82 -16.47
N PRO A 211 3.51 3.01 -17.06
CA PRO A 211 3.75 4.19 -17.88
C PRO A 211 2.61 4.29 -18.90
N PRO A 212 1.96 5.45 -19.07
CA PRO A 212 0.93 5.60 -20.10
C PRO A 212 1.56 5.29 -21.45
N GLY A 213 1.17 4.16 -22.05
CA GLY A 213 1.75 3.64 -23.30
C GLY A 213 2.52 2.31 -23.19
N GLY A 214 2.81 1.81 -21.98
CA GLY A 214 3.50 0.52 -21.80
C GLY A 214 2.67 -0.67 -22.28
N THR A 215 3.32 -1.64 -22.92
CA THR A 215 2.77 -2.92 -23.36
C THR A 215 2.28 -3.75 -22.17
N GLN A 216 1.34 -4.67 -22.39
CA GLN A 216 0.87 -5.56 -21.32
C GLN A 216 2.02 -6.35 -20.66
N SER A 217 3.02 -6.75 -21.45
CA SER A 217 4.21 -7.46 -20.95
C SER A 217 5.02 -6.63 -19.94
N GLU A 218 5.20 -5.33 -20.20
CA GLU A 218 5.92 -4.43 -19.29
C GLU A 218 5.14 -4.22 -17.99
N ARG A 219 3.80 -4.17 -18.08
CA ARG A 219 2.93 -4.09 -16.89
C ARG A 219 3.02 -5.37 -16.06
N ASP A 220 2.99 -6.53 -16.71
CA ASP A 220 3.10 -7.83 -16.03
C ASP A 220 4.51 -8.03 -15.43
N LYS A 221 5.55 -7.45 -16.03
CA LYS A 221 6.92 -7.42 -15.49
C LYS A 221 7.01 -6.55 -14.25
N ALA A 222 6.54 -5.30 -14.33
CA ALA A 222 6.53 -4.37 -13.19
C ALA A 222 5.71 -4.91 -12.00
N LEU A 223 4.59 -5.58 -12.28
CA LEU A 223 3.81 -6.25 -11.24
C LEU A 223 4.62 -7.35 -10.55
N ARG A 224 5.27 -8.22 -11.34
CA ARG A 224 6.10 -9.31 -10.79
C ARG A 224 7.25 -8.78 -9.96
N GLU A 225 7.95 -7.75 -10.42
CA GLU A 225 9.05 -7.13 -9.69
C GLU A 225 8.57 -6.51 -8.36
N GLY A 226 7.41 -5.84 -8.35
CA GLY A 226 6.80 -5.34 -7.12
C GLY A 226 6.40 -6.45 -6.15
N LEU A 227 5.85 -7.55 -6.66
CA LEU A 227 5.50 -8.73 -5.85
C LEU A 227 6.73 -9.44 -5.30
N ASP A 228 7.79 -9.59 -6.11
CA ASP A 228 9.05 -10.19 -5.70
C ASP A 228 9.73 -9.34 -4.62
N PHE A 229 9.71 -8.02 -4.77
CA PHE A 229 10.23 -7.09 -3.76
C PHE A 229 9.48 -7.22 -2.42
N LEU A 230 8.15 -7.12 -2.43
CA LEU A 230 7.33 -7.22 -1.23
C LEU A 230 7.40 -8.63 -0.59
N SER A 231 7.52 -9.68 -1.41
CA SER A 231 7.78 -11.05 -0.96
C SER A 231 9.16 -11.18 -0.30
N SER A 232 10.20 -10.54 -0.84
CA SER A 232 11.52 -10.49 -0.21
C SER A 232 11.45 -9.77 1.14
N MET A 233 10.82 -8.60 1.20
CA MET A 233 10.62 -7.88 2.47
C MET A 233 9.88 -8.74 3.49
N ARG A 234 8.88 -9.52 3.06
CA ARG A 234 8.12 -10.41 3.95
C ARG A 234 8.99 -11.52 4.54
N LYS A 235 9.92 -12.06 3.74
CA LYS A 235 10.88 -13.08 4.20
C LYS A 235 11.91 -12.48 5.16
N ASP A 236 12.31 -11.25 4.91
CA ASP A 236 13.34 -10.55 5.66
C ASP A 236 12.81 -9.83 6.92
N ALA A 237 11.48 -9.74 7.09
CA ALA A 237 10.83 -9.20 8.28
C ALA A 237 11.25 -9.98 9.54
N ARG A 238 11.79 -9.25 10.51
CA ARG A 238 12.37 -9.81 11.75
C ARG A 238 11.43 -9.73 12.94
N THR A 239 10.42 -8.86 12.85
CA THR A 239 9.39 -8.69 13.88
C THR A 239 7.99 -8.99 13.33
N ASP A 240 7.06 -9.33 14.22
CA ASP A 240 5.67 -9.58 13.85
C ASP A 240 5.00 -8.33 13.26
N ASP A 241 5.37 -7.14 13.73
CA ASP A 241 4.81 -5.88 13.22
C ASP A 241 5.35 -5.54 11.82
N GLU A 242 6.65 -5.75 11.56
CA GLU A 242 7.22 -5.64 10.20
C GLU A 242 6.56 -6.65 9.24
N ARG A 243 6.35 -7.88 9.71
CA ARG A 243 5.68 -8.90 8.91
C ARG A 243 4.26 -8.48 8.57
N ARG A 244 3.49 -7.95 9.54
CA ARG A 244 2.12 -7.45 9.31
C ARG A 244 2.10 -6.24 8.38
N ALA A 245 3.00 -5.28 8.55
CA ALA A 245 3.07 -4.09 7.70
C ALA A 245 3.39 -4.46 6.24
N THR A 246 4.39 -5.33 6.05
CA THR A 246 4.77 -5.84 4.73
C THR A 246 3.65 -6.67 4.10
N GLU A 247 2.95 -7.48 4.90
CA GLU A 247 1.80 -8.27 4.47
C GLU A 247 0.61 -7.38 4.08
N ALA A 248 0.34 -6.30 4.82
CA ALA A 248 -0.66 -5.30 4.43
C ALA A 248 -0.27 -4.58 3.12
N ALA A 249 1.00 -4.19 2.96
CA ALA A 249 1.51 -3.57 1.74
C ALA A 249 1.42 -4.51 0.53
N TYR A 250 1.81 -5.78 0.71
CA TYR A 250 1.69 -6.84 -0.30
C TYR A 250 0.25 -7.06 -0.73
N LEU A 251 -0.67 -7.15 0.23
CA LEU A 251 -2.10 -7.32 -0.06
C LEU A 251 -2.72 -6.07 -0.68
N GLY A 252 -2.34 -4.87 -0.23
CA GLY A 252 -2.75 -3.61 -0.86
C GLY A 252 -2.28 -3.50 -2.31
N TYR A 253 -1.05 -3.96 -2.57
CA TYR A 253 -0.48 -4.02 -3.92
C TYR A 253 -1.24 -5.03 -4.81
N LEU A 254 -1.49 -6.24 -4.31
CA LEU A 254 -2.32 -7.23 -5.01
C LEU A 254 -3.73 -6.72 -5.30
N ALA A 255 -4.36 -6.04 -4.35
CA ALA A 255 -5.69 -5.46 -4.51
C ALA A 255 -5.71 -4.42 -5.62
N GLY A 256 -4.70 -3.55 -5.64
CA GLY A 256 -4.55 -2.55 -6.69
C GLY A 256 -4.37 -3.16 -8.09
N ALA A 257 -3.64 -4.27 -8.15
CA ALA A 257 -3.36 -4.98 -9.40
C ALA A 257 -4.54 -5.83 -9.90
N ALA A 258 -5.43 -6.28 -9.00
CA ALA A 258 -6.52 -7.23 -9.29
C ALA A 258 -7.50 -6.72 -10.33
N GLY A 259 -7.70 -5.41 -10.42
CA GLY A 259 -8.53 -4.80 -11.46
C GLY A 259 -7.99 -4.90 -12.89
N ARG A 260 -6.75 -5.36 -13.12
CA ARG A 260 -6.10 -5.39 -14.46
C ARG A 260 -5.37 -6.68 -14.82
N GLN A 261 -4.91 -7.48 -13.85
CA GLN A 261 -4.10 -8.67 -14.09
C GLN A 261 -4.50 -9.83 -13.17
N ALA A 262 -5.78 -10.21 -13.15
CA ALA A 262 -6.27 -11.26 -12.26
C ALA A 262 -5.53 -12.61 -12.33
N PRO A 263 -5.08 -13.14 -13.49
CA PRO A 263 -4.48 -14.48 -13.54
C PRO A 263 -3.21 -14.65 -12.70
N CYS A 264 -2.32 -13.65 -12.66
CA CYS A 264 -1.09 -13.72 -11.84
C CYS A 264 -1.38 -13.50 -10.35
N ILE A 265 -2.42 -12.75 -10.02
CA ILE A 265 -2.84 -12.48 -8.64
C ILE A 265 -3.51 -13.70 -8.02
N PHE A 266 -4.27 -14.47 -8.81
CA PHE A 266 -4.77 -15.78 -8.36
C PHE A 266 -3.62 -16.71 -7.97
N GLY A 267 -2.55 -16.79 -8.77
CA GLY A 267 -1.40 -17.63 -8.46
C GLY A 267 -0.65 -17.22 -7.19
N GLU A 268 -0.58 -15.93 -6.89
CA GLU A 268 0.01 -15.44 -5.63
C GLU A 268 -0.92 -15.59 -4.44
N PHE A 269 -2.22 -15.35 -4.62
CA PHE A 269 -3.24 -15.55 -3.59
C PHE A 269 -3.34 -17.02 -3.17
N GLU A 270 -3.22 -17.95 -4.12
CA GLU A 270 -3.21 -19.41 -3.87
C GLU A 270 -2.00 -19.86 -3.02
N LYS A 271 -0.87 -19.14 -3.08
CA LYS A 271 0.30 -19.40 -2.23
C LYS A 271 0.11 -18.89 -0.80
N TYR A 272 -0.92 -18.10 -0.55
CA TYR A 272 -1.17 -17.50 0.75
C TYR A 272 -1.92 -18.46 1.65
N ASP A 273 -1.31 -18.77 2.80
CA ASP A 273 -2.01 -19.47 3.87
C ASP A 273 -2.94 -18.50 4.60
N VAL A 274 -4.14 -18.32 4.04
CA VAL A 274 -5.16 -17.37 4.53
C VAL A 274 -5.56 -17.69 5.99
N SER A 275 -5.35 -18.93 6.46
CA SER A 275 -5.62 -19.33 7.84
C SER A 275 -4.72 -18.64 8.88
N LYS A 276 -3.54 -18.18 8.46
CA LYS A 276 -2.55 -17.51 9.33
C LYS A 276 -2.72 -16.00 9.40
N LEU A 277 -3.65 -15.44 8.65
CA LEU A 277 -3.82 -14.00 8.60
C LEU A 277 -4.49 -13.45 9.87
N PRO A 278 -4.11 -12.24 10.30
CA PRO A 278 -4.83 -11.53 11.34
C PRO A 278 -6.32 -11.42 10.96
N GLN A 279 -7.23 -11.78 11.88
CA GLN A 279 -8.67 -11.68 11.64
C GLN A 279 -9.22 -10.26 11.83
N SER A 280 -8.39 -9.32 12.26
CA SER A 280 -8.73 -7.91 12.47
C SER A 280 -7.53 -7.00 12.17
N GLY A 281 -7.80 -5.71 11.98
CA GLY A 281 -6.78 -4.70 11.67
C GLY A 281 -6.59 -4.46 10.17
N GLU A 282 -5.54 -3.72 9.83
CA GLU A 282 -5.28 -3.22 8.46
C GLU A 282 -4.98 -4.34 7.45
N VAL A 283 -4.30 -5.41 7.89
CA VAL A 283 -4.04 -6.61 7.08
C VAL A 283 -5.35 -7.28 6.66
N ALA A 284 -6.27 -7.47 7.62
CA ALA A 284 -7.57 -8.06 7.34
C ALA A 284 -8.36 -7.21 6.34
N GLN A 285 -8.38 -5.88 6.54
CA GLN A 285 -9.05 -4.97 5.61
C GLN A 285 -8.46 -5.02 4.20
N SER A 286 -7.13 -5.01 4.08
CA SER A 286 -6.43 -5.10 2.80
C SER A 286 -6.77 -6.41 2.09
N MET A 287 -6.80 -7.52 2.82
CA MET A 287 -7.22 -8.82 2.28
C MET A 287 -8.66 -8.79 1.75
N LEU A 288 -9.59 -8.17 2.48
CA LEU A 288 -10.98 -8.05 2.03
C LEU A 288 -11.10 -7.23 0.73
N ILE A 289 -10.23 -6.24 0.52
CA ILE A 289 -10.17 -5.48 -0.74
C ILE A 289 -9.67 -6.40 -1.88
N VAL A 290 -8.60 -7.18 -1.65
CA VAL A 290 -8.09 -8.16 -2.64
C VAL A 290 -9.20 -9.12 -3.05
N VAL A 291 -9.91 -9.70 -2.07
CA VAL A 291 -11.01 -10.64 -2.30
C VAL A 291 -12.09 -10.00 -3.15
N ARG A 292 -12.53 -8.77 -2.83
CA ARG A 292 -13.53 -8.04 -3.61
C ARG A 292 -13.13 -7.86 -5.07
N GLU A 293 -11.89 -7.45 -5.32
CA GLU A 293 -11.42 -7.24 -6.71
C GLU A 293 -11.23 -8.55 -7.47
N LEU A 294 -10.78 -9.62 -6.80
CA LEU A 294 -10.70 -10.94 -7.42
C LEU A 294 -12.09 -11.48 -7.79
N VAL A 295 -13.08 -11.30 -6.90
CA VAL A 295 -14.48 -11.62 -7.20
C VAL A 295 -15.00 -10.79 -8.37
N ARG A 296 -14.62 -9.51 -8.48
CA ARG A 296 -15.02 -8.66 -9.61
C ARG A 296 -14.52 -9.18 -10.96
N THR A 297 -13.40 -9.91 -10.96
CA THR A 297 -12.76 -10.36 -12.19
C THR A 297 -13.15 -11.77 -12.59
N ASP A 298 -13.10 -12.72 -11.66
CA ASP A 298 -13.48 -14.12 -11.92
C ASP A 298 -14.11 -14.76 -10.66
N PRO A 299 -15.39 -14.47 -10.38
CA PRO A 299 -16.07 -14.96 -9.18
C PRO A 299 -16.06 -16.49 -9.03
N PRO A 300 -16.39 -17.29 -10.08
CA PRO A 300 -16.40 -18.75 -9.97
C PRO A 300 -15.04 -19.33 -9.62
N ARG A 301 -13.95 -18.76 -10.17
CA ARG A 301 -12.59 -19.22 -9.89
C ARG A 301 -12.20 -18.94 -8.44
N LEU A 302 -12.45 -17.73 -7.93
CA LEU A 302 -12.11 -17.42 -6.54
C LEU A 302 -12.90 -18.29 -5.57
N LEU A 303 -14.23 -18.38 -5.72
CA LEU A 303 -15.02 -19.22 -4.82
C LEU A 303 -14.65 -20.70 -4.94
N GLY A 304 -14.28 -21.19 -6.13
CA GLY A 304 -13.74 -22.54 -6.30
C GLY A 304 -12.44 -22.76 -5.52
N ASN A 305 -11.53 -21.80 -5.54
CA ASN A 305 -10.30 -21.88 -4.75
C ASN A 305 -10.61 -21.86 -3.25
N LEU A 306 -11.49 -20.96 -2.78
CA LEU A 306 -11.91 -20.92 -1.37
C LEU A 306 -12.63 -22.20 -0.93
N GLU A 307 -13.40 -22.84 -1.81
CA GLU A 307 -13.99 -24.16 -1.59
C GLU A 307 -12.90 -25.24 -1.41
N THR A 308 -11.85 -25.25 -2.26
CA THR A 308 -10.76 -26.24 -2.13
C THR A 308 -9.93 -26.09 -0.86
N MET A 309 -9.91 -24.89 -0.26
CA MET A 309 -9.28 -24.66 1.05
C MET A 309 -10.04 -25.33 2.20
N GLY A 310 -11.31 -25.72 2.01
CA GLY A 310 -12.12 -26.40 3.02
C GLY A 310 -12.18 -25.62 4.33
N GLU A 311 -11.96 -26.30 5.45
CA GLU A 311 -12.01 -25.70 6.80
C GLU A 311 -10.94 -24.64 7.06
N SER A 312 -9.86 -24.63 6.27
CA SER A 312 -8.81 -23.61 6.39
C SER A 312 -9.23 -22.25 5.85
N CYS A 313 -10.33 -22.15 5.09
CA CYS A 313 -10.87 -20.89 4.61
C CYS A 313 -11.58 -20.13 5.75
N PRO A 314 -11.12 -18.92 6.14
CA PRO A 314 -11.80 -18.16 7.19
C PRO A 314 -13.22 -17.80 6.76
N PRO A 315 -14.26 -18.00 7.62
CA PRO A 315 -15.65 -17.72 7.28
C PRO A 315 -15.90 -16.29 6.78
N LEU A 316 -15.16 -15.31 7.32
CA LEU A 316 -15.25 -13.91 6.91
C LEU A 316 -14.84 -13.70 5.45
N ILE A 317 -13.77 -14.36 5.00
CA ILE A 317 -13.25 -14.24 3.62
C ILE A 317 -14.27 -14.81 2.64
N LEU A 318 -14.78 -16.00 2.92
CA LEU A 318 -15.82 -16.63 2.11
C LEU A 318 -17.10 -15.78 2.07
N GLY A 319 -17.53 -15.28 3.22
CA GLY A 319 -18.70 -14.39 3.30
C GLY A 319 -18.55 -13.14 2.44
N VAL A 320 -17.41 -12.44 2.52
CA VAL A 320 -17.17 -11.24 1.71
C VAL A 320 -17.09 -11.58 0.23
N ALA A 321 -16.49 -12.72 -0.14
CA ALA A 321 -16.44 -13.16 -1.53
C ALA A 321 -17.86 -13.42 -2.10
N VAL A 322 -18.69 -14.12 -1.34
CA VAL A 322 -20.10 -14.39 -1.69
C VAL A 322 -20.89 -13.08 -1.80
N GLN A 323 -20.78 -12.18 -0.81
CA GLN A 323 -21.44 -10.87 -0.85
C GLN A 323 -21.07 -10.09 -2.12
N SER A 324 -19.77 -10.05 -2.43
CA SER A 324 -19.25 -9.29 -3.57
C SER A 324 -19.73 -9.84 -4.91
N TRP A 325 -19.98 -11.16 -5.01
CA TRP A 325 -20.57 -11.77 -6.20
C TRP A 325 -22.09 -11.55 -6.23
N ALA A 326 -22.77 -11.64 -5.08
CA ALA A 326 -24.20 -11.41 -4.97
C ALA A 326 -24.61 -10.02 -5.48
N GLN A 327 -23.76 -9.02 -5.23
CA GLN A 327 -23.91 -7.65 -5.74
C GLN A 327 -23.79 -7.53 -7.26
N GLN A 328 -23.10 -8.46 -7.92
CA GLN A 328 -22.92 -8.47 -9.37
C GLN A 328 -24.02 -9.28 -10.06
N ASP A 329 -24.26 -10.50 -9.59
CA ASP A 329 -25.21 -11.44 -10.19
C ASP A 329 -25.66 -12.51 -9.17
N LEU A 330 -26.68 -12.17 -8.39
CA LEU A 330 -27.25 -13.06 -7.37
C LEU A 330 -27.77 -14.37 -7.96
N ASN A 331 -28.37 -14.34 -9.16
CA ASN A 331 -28.94 -15.53 -9.78
C ASN A 331 -27.85 -16.54 -10.15
N ARG A 332 -26.76 -16.07 -10.76
CA ARG A 332 -25.62 -16.91 -11.11
C ARG A 332 -24.90 -17.42 -9.86
N LEU A 333 -24.78 -16.60 -8.83
CA LEU A 333 -24.22 -17.02 -7.54
C LEU A 333 -25.07 -18.15 -6.92
N ASN A 334 -26.39 -18.02 -6.87
CA ASN A 334 -27.27 -19.04 -6.31
C ASN A 334 -27.10 -20.40 -7.01
N GLY A 335 -27.07 -20.41 -8.35
CA GLY A 335 -26.84 -21.64 -9.11
C GLY A 335 -25.44 -22.25 -8.90
N TRP A 336 -24.45 -21.43 -8.54
CA TRP A 336 -23.12 -21.92 -8.16
C TRP A 336 -23.10 -22.49 -6.74
N LEU A 337 -23.73 -21.78 -5.80
CA LEU A 337 -23.64 -22.01 -4.36
C LEU A 337 -24.50 -23.19 -3.88
N GLU A 338 -25.73 -23.32 -4.40
CA GLU A 338 -26.70 -24.32 -3.96
C GLU A 338 -26.16 -25.77 -3.94
N PRO A 339 -25.52 -26.29 -5.01
CA PRO A 339 -24.95 -27.64 -4.98
C PRO A 339 -23.67 -27.77 -4.13
N ARG A 340 -23.15 -26.67 -3.59
CA ARG A 340 -21.86 -26.61 -2.86
C ARG A 340 -22.00 -26.30 -1.38
N MET A 341 -23.15 -25.80 -0.92
CA MET A 341 -23.36 -25.41 0.47
C MET A 341 -23.03 -26.51 1.48
N SER A 342 -23.28 -27.78 1.13
CA SER A 342 -22.97 -28.93 1.98
C SER A 342 -21.48 -29.18 2.20
N LYS A 343 -20.61 -28.63 1.34
CA LYS A 343 -19.15 -28.76 1.43
C LYS A 343 -18.52 -27.77 2.40
N PHE A 344 -19.21 -26.69 2.73
CA PHE A 344 -18.73 -25.70 3.68
C PHE A 344 -18.98 -26.15 5.12
N SER A 345 -18.07 -25.81 6.02
CA SER A 345 -18.24 -26.02 7.46
C SER A 345 -19.42 -25.19 8.01
N GLU A 346 -19.88 -25.51 9.21
CA GLU A 346 -20.99 -24.75 9.82
C GLU A 346 -20.71 -23.26 9.96
N PRO A 347 -19.55 -22.80 10.49
CA PRO A 347 -19.22 -21.38 10.55
C PRO A 347 -19.19 -20.70 9.17
N GLN A 348 -18.75 -21.41 8.14
CA GLN A 348 -18.71 -20.91 6.77
C GLN A 348 -20.12 -20.75 6.20
N ARG A 349 -20.99 -21.76 6.39
CA ARG A 349 -22.41 -21.67 5.97
C ARG A 349 -23.13 -20.52 6.67
N ASP A 350 -22.88 -20.34 7.95
CA ASP A 350 -23.44 -19.23 8.74
C ASP A 350 -22.97 -17.86 8.22
N ALA A 351 -21.68 -17.72 7.88
CA ALA A 351 -21.15 -16.50 7.29
C ALA A 351 -21.74 -16.21 5.89
N VAL A 352 -21.87 -17.24 5.05
CA VAL A 352 -22.51 -17.14 3.73
C VAL A 352 -23.98 -16.72 3.85
N ALA A 353 -24.74 -17.40 4.72
CA ALA A 353 -26.13 -17.10 4.97
C ALA A 353 -26.33 -15.67 5.53
N SER A 354 -25.47 -15.24 6.45
CA SER A 354 -25.47 -13.85 6.97
C SER A 354 -25.30 -12.82 5.84
N GLN A 355 -24.33 -13.02 4.94
CA GLN A 355 -24.07 -12.07 3.87
C GLN A 355 -25.16 -12.06 2.78
N LEU A 356 -25.71 -13.23 2.43
CA LEU A 356 -26.83 -13.32 1.49
C LEU A 356 -28.12 -12.73 2.07
N SER A 357 -28.34 -12.89 3.38
CA SER A 357 -29.47 -12.28 4.07
C SER A 357 -29.40 -10.75 4.00
N ILE A 358 -28.23 -10.17 4.27
CA ILE A 358 -28.00 -8.72 4.18
C ILE A 358 -28.20 -8.25 2.73
N GLU A 359 -27.62 -8.94 1.76
CA GLU A 359 -27.70 -8.51 0.36
C GLU A 359 -29.14 -8.63 -0.20
N ALA A 360 -29.86 -9.70 0.11
CA ALA A 360 -31.27 -9.85 -0.27
C ALA A 360 -32.12 -8.71 0.32
N PHE A 361 -31.87 -8.33 1.57
CA PHE A 361 -32.55 -7.21 2.19
C PHE A 361 -32.23 -5.88 1.49
N LEU A 362 -30.96 -5.62 1.16
CA LEU A 362 -30.55 -4.42 0.43
C LEU A 362 -31.19 -4.32 -0.96
N GLN A 363 -31.52 -5.47 -1.57
CA GLN A 363 -32.24 -5.55 -2.85
C GLN A 363 -33.77 -5.46 -2.70
N GLY A 364 -34.28 -5.38 -1.47
CA GLY A 364 -35.71 -5.28 -1.15
C GLY A 364 -36.44 -6.63 -1.10
N ASP A 365 -35.72 -7.75 -1.17
CA ASP A 365 -36.26 -9.11 -1.08
C ASP A 365 -36.28 -9.57 0.39
N THR A 366 -37.25 -9.06 1.15
CA THR A 366 -37.36 -9.32 2.60
C THR A 366 -37.67 -10.78 2.93
N GLU A 367 -38.33 -11.48 2.02
CA GLU A 367 -38.67 -12.91 2.19
C GLU A 367 -37.40 -13.75 2.12
N ARG A 368 -36.60 -13.61 1.06
CA ARG A 368 -35.30 -14.28 0.98
C ARG A 368 -34.33 -13.86 2.06
N ALA A 369 -34.35 -12.58 2.45
CA ALA A 369 -33.52 -12.13 3.56
C ALA A 369 -33.83 -12.91 4.86
N ALA A 370 -35.12 -13.14 5.14
CA ALA A 370 -35.56 -13.93 6.29
C ALA A 370 -35.23 -15.41 6.14
N GLU A 371 -35.39 -15.99 4.95
CA GLU A 371 -34.99 -17.37 4.66
C GLU A 371 -33.50 -17.58 4.97
N TRP A 372 -32.61 -16.76 4.42
CA TRP A 372 -31.18 -16.85 4.69
C TRP A 372 -30.85 -16.62 6.17
N ALA A 373 -31.48 -15.65 6.83
CA ALA A 373 -31.27 -15.40 8.26
C ALA A 373 -31.65 -16.61 9.13
N SER A 374 -32.68 -17.37 8.73
CA SER A 374 -33.14 -18.56 9.46
C SER A 374 -32.15 -19.73 9.38
N MET A 375 -31.25 -19.72 8.39
CA MET A 375 -30.23 -20.76 8.22
C MET A 375 -29.00 -20.55 9.12
N ILE A 376 -28.86 -19.37 9.75
CA ILE A 376 -27.73 -19.03 10.61
C ILE A 376 -27.89 -19.69 11.98
N LYS A 377 -27.01 -20.64 12.30
CA LYS A 377 -27.02 -21.36 13.58
C LYS A 377 -26.30 -20.61 14.70
N ASP A 378 -25.24 -19.87 14.37
CA ASP A 378 -24.56 -18.99 15.32
C ASP A 378 -25.51 -17.88 15.78
N LYS A 379 -25.90 -17.96 17.05
CA LYS A 379 -26.83 -17.02 17.68
C LYS A 379 -26.33 -15.58 17.63
N LYS A 380 -25.04 -15.35 17.88
CA LYS A 380 -24.46 -14.01 17.92
C LYS A 380 -24.41 -13.40 16.52
N LEU A 381 -24.06 -14.21 15.51
CA LEU A 381 -24.05 -13.78 14.12
C LEU A 381 -25.47 -13.51 13.61
N SER A 382 -26.43 -14.38 13.96
CA SER A 382 -27.85 -14.21 13.64
C SER A 382 -28.40 -12.90 14.23
N GLU A 383 -28.17 -12.65 15.53
CA GLU A 383 -28.56 -11.40 16.19
C GLU A 383 -27.94 -10.15 15.54
N ASN A 384 -26.66 -10.23 15.16
CA ASN A 384 -25.99 -9.13 14.46
C ASN A 384 -26.55 -8.90 13.06
N THR A 385 -26.84 -9.97 12.31
CA THR A 385 -27.44 -9.91 10.97
C THR A 385 -28.82 -9.26 11.03
N ILE A 386 -29.68 -9.72 11.94
CA ILE A 386 -31.00 -9.14 12.18
C ILE A 386 -30.90 -7.67 12.58
N ARG A 387 -29.92 -7.32 13.43
CA ARG A 387 -29.68 -5.93 13.84
C ARG A 387 -29.27 -5.06 12.65
N MET A 388 -28.46 -5.57 11.73
CA MET A 388 -28.07 -4.85 10.51
C MET A 388 -29.26 -4.63 9.58
N ILE A 389 -30.11 -5.65 9.40
CA ILE A 389 -31.32 -5.56 8.58
C ILE A 389 -32.35 -4.55 9.14
N ARG A 390 -32.39 -4.36 10.47
CA ARG A 390 -33.32 -3.42 11.10
C ARG A 390 -32.86 -1.96 11.08
N ARG A 391 -31.60 -1.69 10.76
CA ARG A 391 -31.02 -0.34 10.69
C ARG A 391 -31.13 0.19 9.27
#